data_AF-A0A935L740-F1
#
_entry.id   AF-A0A935L740-F1
#
_cell.length_a   1.000
_cell.length_b   1.000
_cell.length_c   1.000
_cell.angle_alpha   90.00
_cell.angle_beta   90.00
_cell.angle_gamma   90.00
#
_symmetry.space_group_name_H-M   'P 1'
#
loop_
_entity.id
_entity.type
_entity.pdbx_description
1 polymer ?
#
loop_
_entity_poly.entity_id
_entity_poly.type
_entity_poly.pdbx_seq_one_letter_code
_entity_poly.pdbx_strand_id
1 'polypeptide(L)'
;MDRPPGESGPLGSARALGASLLALLGTRVELAAIELKEETERRKRLAVLALVAALFLGAGLLLLAFLLVVLFWDTHRLAAIAGVTLLYSAIGAWALLRFRAILRDSPPPFSATLDEFKRDLDMVRGNDA
;
A
#
# COMPACT_ATOMS: atom_id res chain seq x y z
N MET A 1 -11.99 -1.36 -68.40
CA MET A 1 -11.14 -2.15 -67.47
C MET A 1 -11.57 -1.80 -66.05
N ASP A 2 -12.39 -2.67 -65.47
CA ASP A 2 -12.93 -2.54 -64.12
C ASP A 2 -11.84 -2.73 -63.06
N ARG A 3 -11.92 -1.94 -61.98
CA ARG A 3 -11.10 -2.11 -60.78
C ARG A 3 -11.76 -3.19 -59.91
N PRO A 4 -11.08 -4.29 -59.55
CA PRO A 4 -11.63 -5.20 -58.56
C PRO A 4 -11.56 -4.55 -57.17
N PRO A 5 -12.67 -4.47 -56.43
CA PRO A 5 -12.65 -4.14 -55.01
C PRO A 5 -12.04 -5.34 -54.28
N GLY A 6 -10.77 -5.21 -53.90
CA GLY A 6 -10.12 -6.14 -52.99
C GLY A 6 -10.77 -6.00 -51.61
N GLU A 7 -11.75 -6.85 -51.36
CA GLU A 7 -12.45 -7.04 -50.11
C GLU A 7 -11.45 -7.17 -48.95
N SER A 8 -11.44 -6.19 -48.04
CA SER A 8 -11.01 -6.41 -46.67
C SER A 8 -12.00 -7.39 -46.04
N GLY A 9 -11.79 -8.69 -46.29
CA GLY A 9 -12.63 -9.74 -45.76
C GLY A 9 -12.79 -9.62 -44.23
N PRO A 10 -13.86 -10.15 -43.64
CA PRO A 10 -14.18 -10.02 -42.21
C PRO A 10 -13.00 -10.33 -41.26
N LEU A 11 -12.08 -11.20 -41.68
CA LEU A 11 -10.81 -11.50 -41.00
C LEU A 11 -9.87 -10.30 -40.85
N GLY A 12 -9.77 -9.43 -41.87
CA GLY A 12 -8.96 -8.21 -41.82
C GLY A 12 -9.53 -7.17 -40.86
N SER A 13 -10.86 -7.05 -40.79
CA SER A 13 -11.54 -6.18 -39.85
C SER A 13 -11.39 -6.68 -38.41
N ALA A 14 -11.53 -7.99 -38.17
CA ALA A 14 -11.29 -8.60 -36.86
C ALA A 14 -9.85 -8.39 -36.37
N ARG A 15 -8.85 -8.52 -37.27
CA ARG A 15 -7.44 -8.24 -36.95
C ARG A 15 -7.20 -6.78 -36.59
N ALA A 16 -7.82 -5.85 -37.33
CA ALA A 16 -7.71 -4.42 -37.06
C ALA A 16 -8.33 -4.05 -35.70
N LEU A 17 -9.50 -4.60 -35.38
CA LEU A 17 -10.15 -4.40 -34.08
C LEU A 17 -9.31 -4.99 -32.93
N GLY A 18 -8.74 -6.18 -33.10
CA GLY A 18 -7.82 -6.78 -32.13
C GLY A 18 -6.57 -5.93 -31.90
N ALA A 19 -5.96 -5.40 -32.96
CA ALA A 19 -4.83 -4.49 -32.85
C ALA A 19 -5.18 -3.19 -32.12
N SER A 20 -6.37 -2.61 -32.38
CA SER A 20 -6.85 -1.42 -31.68
C SER A 20 -7.12 -1.69 -30.20
N LEU A 21 -7.70 -2.84 -29.84
CA LEU A 21 -7.93 -3.24 -28.45
C LEU A 21 -6.61 -3.43 -27.70
N LEU A 22 -5.62 -4.09 -28.31
CA LEU A 22 -4.30 -4.27 -27.73
C LEU A 22 -3.58 -2.93 -27.54
N ALA A 23 -3.69 -2.01 -28.50
CA ALA A 23 -3.12 -0.67 -28.38
C ALA A 23 -3.76 0.10 -27.20
N LEU A 24 -5.07 0.02 -27.06
CA LEU A 24 -5.83 0.70 -26.01
C LEU A 24 -5.57 0.11 -24.61
N LEU A 25 -5.43 -1.21 -24.51
CA LEU A 25 -4.99 -1.91 -23.30
C LEU A 25 -3.58 -1.50 -22.91
N GLY A 26 -2.65 -1.46 -23.87
CA GLY A 26 -1.27 -1.02 -23.63
C GLY A 26 -1.20 0.37 -23.00
N THR A 27 -1.99 1.33 -23.50
CA THR A 27 -2.03 2.69 -22.95
C THR A 27 -2.61 2.73 -21.53
N ARG A 28 -3.66 1.93 -21.24
CA ARG A 28 -4.26 1.84 -19.91
C ARG A 28 -3.31 1.22 -18.90
N VAL A 29 -2.59 0.18 -19.29
CA VAL A 29 -1.57 -0.48 -18.46
C VAL A 29 -0.41 0.47 -18.18
N GLU A 30 0.03 1.24 -19.17
CA GLU A 30 1.08 2.25 -18.99
C GLU A 30 0.64 3.34 -17.99
N LEU A 31 -0.59 3.86 -18.13
CA LEU A 31 -1.19 4.79 -17.16
C LEU A 31 -1.30 4.18 -15.76
N ALA A 32 -1.84 2.97 -15.62
CA ALA A 32 -1.97 2.29 -14.34
C ALA A 32 -0.60 2.05 -13.67
N ALA A 33 0.44 1.73 -14.46
CA ALA A 33 1.80 1.56 -13.96
C ALA A 33 2.42 2.88 -13.47
N ILE A 34 2.10 4.01 -14.12
CA ILE A 34 2.53 5.34 -13.70
C ILE A 34 1.82 5.74 -12.40
N GLU A 35 0.50 5.57 -12.33
CA GLU A 35 -0.29 5.86 -11.13
C GLU A 35 0.17 5.02 -9.93
N LEU A 36 0.46 3.73 -10.12
CA LEU A 36 1.03 2.86 -9.08
C LEU A 36 2.41 3.32 -8.60
N LYS A 37 3.27 3.78 -9.52
CA LYS A 37 4.58 4.35 -9.17
C LYS A 37 4.41 5.63 -8.35
N GLU A 38 3.49 6.50 -8.74
CA GLU A 38 3.20 7.75 -8.05
C GLU A 38 2.58 7.51 -6.65
N GLU A 39 1.61 6.60 -6.53
CA GLU A 39 1.03 6.13 -5.26
C GLU A 39 2.12 5.59 -4.32
N THR A 40 3.04 4.79 -4.86
CA THR A 40 4.15 4.21 -4.08
C THR A 40 5.10 5.28 -3.57
N GLU A 41 5.44 6.26 -4.40
CA GLU A 41 6.30 7.38 -4.00
C GLU A 41 5.61 8.24 -2.94
N ARG A 42 4.33 8.54 -3.11
CA ARG A 42 3.52 9.28 -2.13
C ARG A 42 3.43 8.53 -0.80
N ARG A 43 3.18 7.22 -0.82
CA ARG A 43 3.18 6.38 0.38
C ARG A 43 4.53 6.36 1.08
N LYS A 44 5.63 6.28 0.33
CA LYS A 44 6.99 6.37 0.90
C LYS A 44 7.24 7.70 1.59
N ARG A 45 6.89 8.83 0.94
CA ARG A 45 7.02 10.17 1.53
C ARG A 45 6.21 10.30 2.82
N LEU A 46 4.96 9.83 2.82
CA LEU A 46 4.11 9.82 4.01
C LEU A 46 4.67 8.90 5.11
N ALA A 47 5.22 7.74 4.76
CA ALA A 47 5.83 6.81 5.72
C ALA A 47 7.07 7.42 6.39
N VAL A 48 7.91 8.14 5.63
CA VAL A 48 9.08 8.86 6.19
C VAL A 48 8.61 9.97 7.12
N LEU A 49 7.63 10.78 6.72
CA LEU A 49 7.06 11.82 7.59
C LEU A 49 6.44 11.23 8.86
N ALA A 50 5.70 10.14 8.74
CA ALA A 50 5.12 9.43 9.88
C ALA A 50 6.20 8.89 10.83
N LEU A 51 7.29 8.34 10.30
CA LEU A 51 8.44 7.87 11.09
C LEU A 51 9.11 9.03 11.82
N VAL A 52 9.39 10.14 11.14
CA VAL A 52 9.96 11.35 11.76
C VAL A 52 9.04 11.87 12.85
N ALA A 53 7.75 12.01 12.58
CA ALA A 53 6.77 12.46 13.56
C ALA A 53 6.72 11.52 14.78
N ALA A 54 6.70 10.20 14.56
CA ALA A 54 6.71 9.20 15.62
C ALA A 54 7.97 9.29 16.50
N LEU A 55 9.15 9.49 15.89
CA LEU A 55 10.41 9.65 16.61
C LEU A 55 10.41 10.91 17.49
N PHE A 56 10.04 12.07 16.93
CA PHE A 56 10.02 13.33 17.67
C PHE A 56 8.95 13.34 18.77
N LEU A 57 7.76 12.81 18.50
CA LEU A 57 6.72 12.68 19.51
C LEU A 57 7.13 11.69 20.62
N GLY A 58 7.73 10.55 20.26
CA GLY A 58 8.24 9.58 21.23
C GLY A 58 9.33 10.17 22.13
N ALA A 59 10.28 10.90 21.55
CA ALA A 59 11.31 11.61 22.31
C ALA A 59 10.70 12.70 23.21
N GLY A 60 9.76 13.49 22.70
CA GLY A 60 9.04 14.50 23.49
C GLY A 60 8.27 13.89 24.65
N LEU A 61 7.63 12.74 24.45
CA LEU A 61 6.95 12.01 25.51
C LEU A 61 7.95 11.56 26.58
N LEU A 62 9.10 11.00 26.20
CA LEU A 62 10.15 10.56 27.14
C LEU A 62 10.68 11.74 27.97
N LEU A 63 10.90 12.89 27.34
CA LEU A 63 11.29 14.11 28.04
C LEU A 63 10.19 14.60 29.00
N LEU A 64 8.93 14.53 28.60
CA LEU A 64 7.79 14.85 29.47
C LEU A 64 7.71 13.90 30.67
N ALA A 65 7.89 12.60 30.45
CA ALA A 65 7.95 11.60 31.51
C ALA A 65 9.08 11.89 32.49
N PHE A 66 10.28 12.20 31.98
CA PHE A 66 11.42 12.61 32.79
C PHE A 66 11.11 13.89 33.58
N LEU A 67 10.54 14.91 32.94
CA LEU A 67 10.13 16.16 33.59
C LEU A 67 9.15 15.89 34.74
N LEU A 68 8.15 15.03 34.55
CA LEU A 68 7.22 14.66 35.60
C LEU A 68 7.92 13.95 36.77
N VAL A 69 8.83 13.02 36.48
CA VAL A 69 9.61 12.33 37.52
C VAL A 69 10.45 13.33 38.32
N VAL A 70 11.13 14.25 37.65
CA VAL A 70 11.94 15.29 38.31
C VAL A 70 11.07 16.24 39.13
N LEU A 71 9.95 16.70 38.59
CA LEU A 71 9.05 17.64 39.25
C LEU A 71 8.49 17.08 40.56
N PHE A 72 8.14 15.79 40.58
CA PHE A 72 7.58 15.12 41.75
C PHE A 72 8.63 14.36 42.56
N TRP A 73 9.92 14.54 42.25
CA TRP A 73 11.00 13.78 42.87
C TRP A 73 11.09 14.06 44.36
N ASP A 74 10.99 15.28 44.87
CA ASP A 74 11.25 15.47 46.31
C ASP A 74 10.10 15.04 47.22
N THR A 75 8.87 14.98 46.72
CA THR A 75 7.70 14.68 47.54
C THR A 75 7.10 13.30 47.28
N HIS A 76 7.12 12.82 46.02
CA HIS A 76 6.34 11.64 45.61
C HIS A 76 7.06 10.75 44.59
N ARG A 77 8.37 10.50 44.77
CA ARG A 77 9.24 9.70 43.85
C ARG A 77 8.54 8.46 43.30
N LEU A 78 8.05 7.61 44.20
CA LEU A 78 7.47 6.32 43.83
C LEU A 78 6.16 6.48 43.06
N ALA A 79 5.30 7.44 43.44
CA ALA A 79 4.04 7.68 42.74
C ALA A 79 4.28 8.29 41.35
N ALA A 80 5.28 9.16 41.20
CA ALA A 80 5.67 9.73 39.92
C ALA A 80 6.18 8.65 38.95
N ILE A 81 7.09 7.80 39.43
CA ILE A 81 7.61 6.66 38.64
C ILE A 81 6.47 5.70 38.29
N ALA A 82 5.67 5.28 39.26
CA ALA A 82 4.57 4.35 39.03
C ALA A 82 3.53 4.91 38.05
N GLY A 83 3.18 6.19 38.15
CA GLY A 83 2.25 6.85 37.24
C GLY A 83 2.77 6.90 35.81
N VAL A 84 4.04 7.29 35.62
CA VAL A 84 4.69 7.30 34.31
C VAL A 84 4.79 5.89 33.73
N THR A 85 5.18 4.89 34.53
CA THR A 85 5.23 3.49 34.10
C THR A 85 3.85 3.01 33.65
N LEU A 86 2.81 3.23 34.45
CA LEU A 86 1.45 2.80 34.12
C LEU A 86 0.95 3.46 32.83
N LEU A 87 1.19 4.76 32.66
CA LEU A 87 0.83 5.51 31.46
C LEU A 87 1.48 4.90 30.21
N TYR A 88 2.80 4.68 30.25
CA TYR A 88 3.54 4.11 29.13
C TYR A 88 3.13 2.67 28.82
N SER A 89 2.91 1.85 29.85
CA SER A 89 2.41 0.49 29.69
C SER A 89 1.02 0.46 29.05
N ALA A 90 0.12 1.37 29.44
CA ALA A 90 -1.22 1.46 28.86
C ALA A 90 -1.18 1.86 27.38
N ILE A 91 -0.37 2.86 27.02
CA ILE A 91 -0.16 3.28 25.62
C ILE A 91 0.42 2.13 24.80
N GLY A 92 1.45 1.43 25.33
CA GLY A 92 2.06 0.29 24.67
C GLY A 92 1.10 -0.89 24.47
N ALA A 93 0.29 -1.22 25.47
CA ALA A 93 -0.74 -2.25 25.38
C ALA A 93 -1.80 -1.90 24.32
N TRP A 94 -2.31 -0.66 24.34
CA TRP A 94 -3.26 -0.18 23.33
C TRP A 94 -2.68 -0.25 21.91
N ALA A 95 -1.44 0.20 21.72
CA ALA A 95 -0.76 0.13 20.43
C ALA A 95 -0.60 -1.32 19.94
N LEU A 96 -0.22 -2.24 20.83
CA LEU A 96 -0.09 -3.67 20.50
C LEU A 96 -1.43 -4.29 20.09
N LEU A 97 -2.51 -3.98 20.81
CA LEU A 97 -3.86 -4.46 20.48
C LEU A 97 -4.31 -3.93 19.12
N ARG A 98 -4.09 -2.64 18.84
CA ARG A 98 -4.42 -2.04 17.54
C ARG A 98 -3.58 -2.62 16.40
N PHE A 99 -2.29 -2.80 16.62
CA PHE A 99 -1.40 -3.45 15.65
C PHE A 99 -1.86 -4.87 15.32
N ARG A 100 -2.22 -5.68 16.34
CA ARG A 100 -2.76 -7.02 16.14
C ARG A 100 -4.09 -7.02 15.40
N ALA A 101 -4.97 -6.06 15.68
CA ALA A 101 -6.23 -5.92 14.94
C ALA A 101 -5.98 -5.62 13.45
N ILE A 102 -5.10 -4.66 13.15
CA ILE A 102 -4.75 -4.29 11.77
C ILE A 102 -4.14 -5.48 11.01
N LEU A 103 -3.23 -6.22 11.64
CA LEU A 103 -2.62 -7.41 11.03
C LEU A 103 -3.64 -8.53 10.76
N ARG A 104 -4.62 -8.70 11.65
CA ARG A 104 -5.66 -9.71 11.49
C ARG A 104 -6.66 -9.35 10.39
N ASP A 105 -6.92 -8.06 10.19
CA ASP A 105 -7.92 -7.57 9.24
C ASP A 105 -7.33 -7.22 7.86
N SER A 106 -6.01 -7.35 7.67
CA SER A 106 -5.35 -7.06 6.38
C SER A 106 -5.18 -8.33 5.53
N PRO A 107 -5.85 -8.47 4.37
CA PRO A 107 -5.53 -9.52 3.41
C PRO A 107 -4.11 -9.34 2.85
N PRO A 108 -3.41 -10.44 2.48
CA PRO A 108 -2.03 -10.36 2.02
C PRO A 108 -1.92 -9.48 0.76
N PRO A 109 -0.96 -8.53 0.73
CA PRO A 109 -0.72 -7.72 -0.46
C PRO A 109 -0.32 -8.66 -1.61
N PHE A 110 -0.81 -8.39 -2.82
CA PHE A 110 -0.56 -9.17 -4.05
C PHE A 110 -1.33 -10.48 -4.24
N SER A 111 -2.24 -10.86 -3.33
CA SER A 111 -3.11 -12.04 -3.56
C SER A 111 -4.00 -11.86 -4.81
N ALA A 112 -4.63 -10.70 -4.96
CA ALA A 112 -5.41 -10.37 -6.15
C ALA A 112 -4.54 -10.34 -7.42
N THR A 113 -3.34 -9.75 -7.36
CA THR A 113 -2.41 -9.67 -8.50
C THR A 113 -1.89 -11.04 -8.92
N LEU A 114 -1.60 -11.94 -7.98
CA LEU A 114 -1.14 -13.31 -8.28
C LEU A 114 -2.26 -14.18 -8.88
N ASP A 115 -3.51 -13.98 -8.45
CA ASP A 115 -4.66 -14.67 -9.02
C ASP A 115 -5.01 -14.16 -10.42
N GLU A 116 -4.80 -12.87 -10.68
CA GLU A 116 -5.01 -12.25 -11.99
C GLU A 116 -3.91 -12.66 -12.98
N PHE A 117 -2.64 -12.69 -12.53
CA PHE A 117 -1.51 -13.17 -13.34
C PHE A 117 -1.61 -14.68 -13.66
N LYS A 118 -2.16 -15.48 -12.75
CA LYS A 118 -2.47 -16.90 -13.02
C LYS A 118 -3.55 -17.05 -14.09
N ARG A 119 -4.62 -16.26 -14.01
CA ARG A 119 -5.70 -16.28 -15.01
C ARG A 119 -5.21 -15.87 -16.39
N ASP A 120 -4.36 -14.84 -16.48
CA ASP A 120 -3.75 -14.43 -17.74
C ASP A 120 -2.84 -15.51 -18.33
N LEU A 121 -2.07 -16.23 -17.48
CA LEU A 121 -1.22 -17.33 -17.92
C LEU A 121 -2.03 -18.53 -18.42
N ASP A 122 -3.14 -18.86 -17.76
CA ASP A 122 -4.01 -19.96 -18.18
C ASP A 122 -4.74 -19.65 -19.50
N MET A 123 -5.10 -18.38 -19.73
CA MET A 123 -5.79 -17.96 -20.95
C MET A 123 -4.86 -17.95 -22.19
N VAL A 124 -3.59 -17.58 -22.01
CA VAL A 124 -2.56 -17.67 -23.08
C VAL A 124 -2.21 -19.13 -23.37
N ARG A 125 -2.10 -19.97 -22.33
CA ARG A 125 -1.74 -21.39 -22.48
C ARG A 125 -2.86 -22.24 -23.06
N GLY A 126 -4.12 -21.78 -22.98
CA GLY A 126 -5.29 -22.40 -23.61
C GLY A 126 -5.49 -22.07 -25.10
N ASN A 127 -4.69 -21.16 -25.67
CA ASN A 127 -4.78 -20.76 -27.09
C ASN A 127 -3.89 -21.61 -28.03
N ASP A 128 -3.23 -22.66 -27.51
CA ASP A 128 -2.32 -23.55 -28.25
C ASP A 128 -2.81 -25.02 -28.35
N ALA A 129 -4.12 -25.28 -28.21
CA ALA A 129 -4.71 -26.63 -28.32
C ALA A 129 -5.71 -26.75 -29.49
#